data_AF-A0A1I7UZD1-F1
#
_entry.id   AF-A0A1I7UZD1-F1
#
_cell.length_a   1.000
_cell.length_b   1.000
_cell.length_c   1.000
_cell.angle_alpha   90.00
_cell.angle_beta   90.00
_cell.angle_gamma   90.00
#
_symmetry.space_group_name_H-M   'P 1'
#
loop_
_entity.id
_entity.type
_entity.pdbx_description
1 polymer ?
#
loop_
_entity_poly.entity_id
_entity_poly.type
_entity_poly.pdbx_seq_one_letter_code
_entity_poly.pdbx_strand_id
1 'polypeptide(L)'
;MKLNGIPYLGWIREFQNSNSSFLRVFGTSISFSVEDVVEETREEKTYRNWMNSMGVDPYVNWLYGDLQNGVVIFQLYDIIRPGMVTWKRVVRQFHKLRGMMDQIQNCNYAVELGKQLRFSLVGIQGKDIYDGNQTLTLALVWQLMRAYTLSVLAKCIQSGDSLPADKDIVAWVNEKLTSSGKSSSIKSFQDPAISTGKVVLDLIDAIKPNVVDQSLVKGGATNEEKMSNAKYAITCGRKIGAKIYALPEDIVEVKPKMVLTVFACLMARDYLPDMKEASAPVGPMINHNGH
;
A
#
# COMPACT_ATOMS: atom_id res chain seq x y z
N MET A 1 -2.61 -4.45 27.53
CA MET A 1 -1.43 -3.70 27.99
C MET A 1 -0.25 -4.14 27.11
N LYS A 2 0.33 -3.19 26.37
CA LYS A 2 1.65 -3.13 25.69
C LYS A 2 2.33 -4.41 25.15
N LEU A 3 2.54 -4.36 23.83
CA LEU A 3 3.62 -4.87 22.95
C LEU A 3 4.89 -5.47 23.60
N ASN A 4 5.39 -6.55 22.99
CA ASN A 4 6.79 -6.85 22.62
C ASN A 4 6.73 -8.07 21.66
N GLY A 5 7.26 -8.09 20.45
CA GLY A 5 8.64 -7.77 20.07
C GLY A 5 9.31 -9.09 19.66
N ILE A 6 9.60 -9.24 18.37
CA ILE A 6 10.10 -10.44 17.66
C ILE A 6 11.41 -11.00 18.29
N PRO A 7 11.53 -12.33 18.53
CA PRO A 7 12.83 -12.97 18.69
C PRO A 7 13.11 -14.18 17.77
N TYR A 8 12.32 -14.40 16.69
CA TYR A 8 12.48 -15.63 15.90
C TYR A 8 13.65 -15.66 14.91
N LEU A 9 14.23 -14.51 14.51
CA LEU A 9 15.33 -14.48 13.53
C LEU A 9 16.73 -14.57 14.17
N GLY A 10 16.90 -14.11 15.41
CA GLY A 10 18.17 -14.21 16.13
C GLY A 10 18.47 -15.65 16.59
N TRP A 11 17.43 -16.34 17.09
CA TRP A 11 17.54 -17.70 17.59
C TRP A 11 17.90 -18.72 16.50
N ILE A 12 17.38 -18.56 15.28
CA ILE A 12 17.71 -19.44 14.14
C ILE A 12 19.19 -19.28 13.75
N ARG A 13 19.73 -18.07 13.81
CA ARG A 13 21.12 -17.77 13.44
C ARG A 13 22.12 -18.25 14.50
N GLU A 14 21.76 -18.15 15.79
CA GLU A 14 22.54 -18.73 16.89
C GLU A 14 22.46 -20.27 16.93
N PHE A 15 21.30 -20.85 16.64
CA PHE A 15 21.12 -22.31 16.54
C PHE A 15 21.95 -22.94 15.41
N GLN A 16 22.12 -22.23 14.28
CA GLN A 16 22.98 -22.65 13.17
C GLN A 16 24.48 -22.56 13.50
N ASN A 17 24.91 -21.51 14.23
CA ASN A 17 26.32 -21.34 14.59
C ASN A 17 26.78 -22.28 15.71
N SER A 18 25.91 -22.61 16.67
CA SER A 18 26.28 -23.47 17.80
C SER A 18 26.32 -24.97 17.49
N ASN A 19 25.78 -25.44 16.36
CA ASN A 19 25.68 -26.88 16.03
C ASN A 19 26.55 -27.36 14.86
N SER A 20 27.54 -26.57 14.42
CA SER A 20 28.52 -26.99 13.38
C SER A 20 29.26 -28.29 13.72
N SER A 21 29.44 -28.58 15.01
CA SER A 21 30.10 -29.81 15.49
C SER A 21 29.19 -31.03 15.54
N PHE A 22 27.86 -30.84 15.56
CA PHE A 22 26.87 -31.92 15.70
C PHE A 22 26.51 -32.58 14.36
N LEU A 23 26.76 -31.88 13.25
CA LEU A 23 26.48 -32.35 11.87
C LEU A 23 27.56 -33.26 11.27
N ARG A 24 28.65 -33.57 11.99
CA ARG A 24 29.71 -34.48 11.51
C ARG A 24 29.49 -35.97 11.82
N VAL A 25 28.47 -36.33 12.61
CA VAL A 25 28.30 -37.72 13.09
C VAL A 25 27.45 -38.59 12.16
N PHE A 26 26.61 -38.00 11.31
CA PHE A 26 25.80 -38.77 10.33
C PHE A 26 26.20 -38.35 8.91
N GLY A 27 27.06 -39.15 8.29
CA GLY A 27 27.62 -38.96 6.95
C GLY A 27 26.59 -39.04 5.81
N THR A 28 25.68 -38.07 5.79
CA THR A 28 24.74 -37.81 4.70
C THR A 28 24.80 -36.33 4.41
N SER A 29 25.48 -35.96 3.33
CA SER A 29 25.49 -34.61 2.79
C SER A 29 24.09 -34.29 2.25
N ILE A 30 23.20 -33.78 3.11
CA ILE A 30 22.00 -33.09 2.66
C ILE A 30 22.46 -31.73 2.15
N SER A 31 22.70 -31.61 0.84
CA SER A 31 22.77 -30.32 0.19
C SER A 31 21.37 -29.71 0.21
N PHE A 32 21.07 -28.93 1.24
CA PHE A 32 19.91 -28.04 1.22
C PHE A 32 20.26 -26.95 0.20
N SER A 33 19.79 -27.10 -1.04
CA SER A 33 19.81 -26.01 -2.01
C SER A 33 19.01 -24.87 -1.39
N VAL A 34 19.69 -23.77 -1.09
CA VAL A 34 19.06 -22.48 -0.82
C VAL A 34 18.22 -22.19 -2.05
N GLU A 35 16.92 -22.50 -2.02
CA GLU A 35 15.98 -22.01 -3.03
C GLU A 35 16.16 -20.48 -3.07
N ASP A 36 16.52 -19.96 -4.23
CA ASP A 36 16.80 -18.55 -4.46
C ASP A 36 15.66 -17.72 -3.83
N VAL A 37 15.96 -17.00 -2.76
CA VAL A 37 15.03 -16.02 -2.19
C VAL A 37 14.86 -14.95 -3.26
N VAL A 38 13.79 -15.06 -4.05
CA VAL A 38 13.46 -14.07 -5.09
C VAL A 38 13.31 -12.73 -4.38
N GLU A 39 14.26 -11.83 -4.63
CA GLU A 39 14.28 -10.50 -4.03
C GLU A 39 13.07 -9.72 -4.55
N GLU A 40 12.22 -9.24 -3.63
CA GLU A 40 11.07 -8.42 -3.98
C GLU A 40 11.55 -7.11 -4.62
N THR A 41 11.07 -6.84 -5.83
CA THR A 41 11.34 -5.62 -6.56
C THR A 41 10.72 -4.40 -5.85
N ARG A 42 11.29 -3.20 -6.09
CA ARG A 42 10.73 -1.94 -5.57
C ARG A 42 9.26 -1.73 -5.98
N GLU A 43 8.89 -2.20 -7.17
CA GLU A 43 7.53 -2.13 -7.69
C GLU A 43 6.57 -3.03 -6.89
N GLU A 44 6.91 -4.31 -6.70
CA GLU A 44 6.11 -5.25 -5.90
C GLU A 44 5.92 -4.73 -4.47
N LYS A 45 7.00 -4.23 -3.85
CA LYS A 45 6.97 -3.62 -2.53
C LYS A 45 6.02 -2.42 -2.47
N THR A 46 6.01 -1.61 -3.52
CA THR A 46 5.12 -0.44 -3.62
C THR A 46 3.67 -0.89 -3.70
N TYR A 47 3.36 -1.88 -4.54
CA TYR A 47 2.01 -2.43 -4.66
C TYR A 47 1.50 -3.07 -3.38
N ARG A 48 2.33 -3.89 -2.73
CA ARG A 48 2.00 -4.51 -1.45
C ARG A 48 1.75 -3.46 -0.36
N ASN A 49 2.62 -2.47 -0.24
CA ASN A 49 2.44 -1.36 0.70
C ASN A 49 1.17 -0.55 0.40
N TRP A 50 0.86 -0.34 -0.89
CA TRP A 50 -0.37 0.32 -1.30
C TRP A 50 -1.60 -0.45 -0.84
N MET A 51 -1.72 -1.74 -1.17
CA MET A 51 -2.85 -2.57 -0.75
C MET A 51 -3.02 -2.57 0.76
N ASN A 52 -1.94 -2.80 1.51
CA ASN A 52 -2.00 -2.83 2.97
C ASN A 52 -2.36 -1.45 3.57
N SER A 53 -1.93 -0.35 2.95
CA SER A 53 -2.34 1.00 3.39
C SER A 53 -3.83 1.26 3.17
N MET A 54 -4.46 0.58 2.19
CA MET A 54 -5.90 0.65 1.97
C MET A 54 -6.70 -0.07 3.07
N GLY A 55 -6.07 -0.93 3.86
CA GLY A 55 -6.72 -1.70 4.93
C GLY A 55 -7.40 -2.98 4.44
N VAL A 56 -6.82 -3.64 3.43
CA VAL A 56 -7.32 -4.93 2.94
C VAL A 56 -7.15 -6.04 3.99
N ASP A 57 -8.06 -7.02 3.96
CA ASP A 57 -8.05 -8.21 4.83
C ASP A 57 -8.23 -9.48 3.97
N PRO A 58 -7.29 -10.43 3.95
CA PRO A 58 -6.09 -10.52 4.78
C PRO A 58 -4.98 -9.53 4.38
N TYR A 59 -4.03 -9.33 5.31
CA TYR A 59 -2.81 -8.57 5.05
C TYR A 59 -1.97 -9.26 3.95
N VAL A 60 -1.51 -8.47 2.99
CA VAL A 60 -0.76 -8.97 1.83
C VAL A 60 0.74 -9.03 2.15
N ASN A 61 1.30 -10.22 2.11
CA ASN A 61 2.72 -10.50 2.31
C ASN A 61 3.42 -10.81 0.98
N TRP A 62 2.77 -11.58 0.11
CA TRP A 62 3.30 -11.95 -1.19
C TRP A 62 2.21 -11.88 -2.26
N LEU A 63 2.37 -10.97 -3.23
CA LEU A 63 1.34 -10.64 -4.23
C LEU A 63 0.82 -11.87 -4.97
N TYR A 64 1.71 -12.76 -5.39
CA TYR A 64 1.35 -13.88 -6.29
C TYR A 64 0.69 -15.06 -5.59
N GLY A 65 0.72 -15.10 -4.25
CA GLY A 65 -0.03 -16.08 -3.45
C GLY A 65 -1.30 -15.46 -2.85
N ASP A 66 -1.18 -14.28 -2.25
CA ASP A 66 -2.27 -13.69 -1.47
C ASP A 66 -3.41 -13.13 -2.35
N LEU A 67 -3.18 -12.92 -3.65
CA LEU A 67 -4.20 -12.44 -4.59
C LEU A 67 -4.92 -13.56 -5.36
N GLN A 68 -4.47 -14.82 -5.26
CA GLN A 68 -4.94 -15.93 -6.11
C GLN A 68 -6.43 -16.25 -5.97
N ASN A 69 -7.04 -15.90 -4.83
CA ASN A 69 -8.46 -16.13 -4.58
C ASN A 69 -9.37 -14.94 -4.96
N GLY A 70 -8.78 -13.83 -5.41
CA GLY A 70 -9.48 -12.62 -5.85
C GLY A 70 -10.09 -11.74 -4.74
N VAL A 71 -10.13 -12.19 -3.48
CA VAL A 71 -10.85 -11.49 -2.39
C VAL A 71 -10.26 -10.11 -2.10
N VAL A 72 -8.94 -9.99 -2.01
CA VAL A 72 -8.25 -8.71 -1.84
C VAL A 72 -8.52 -7.78 -3.03
N ILE A 73 -8.53 -8.31 -4.26
CA ILE A 73 -8.79 -7.54 -5.47
C ILE A 73 -10.20 -6.92 -5.44
N PHE A 74 -11.21 -7.66 -4.97
CA PHE A 74 -12.56 -7.14 -4.80
C PHE A 74 -12.63 -5.99 -3.79
N GLN A 75 -11.92 -6.09 -2.66
CA GLN A 75 -11.88 -5.00 -1.68
C GLN A 75 -11.31 -3.72 -2.31
N LEU A 76 -10.24 -3.85 -3.11
CA LEU A 76 -9.65 -2.72 -3.81
C LEU A 76 -10.61 -2.09 -4.83
N TYR A 77 -11.39 -2.89 -5.56
CA TYR A 77 -12.43 -2.37 -6.46
C TYR A 77 -13.45 -1.51 -5.72
N ASP A 78 -13.95 -1.97 -4.58
CA ASP A 78 -14.92 -1.22 -3.78
C ASP A 78 -14.33 0.03 -3.11
N ILE A 79 -13.03 0.02 -2.79
CA ILE A 79 -12.32 1.21 -2.31
C ILE A 79 -12.17 2.25 -3.43
N ILE A 80 -11.89 1.81 -4.65
CA ILE A 80 -11.78 2.67 -5.83
C ILE A 80 -13.15 3.26 -6.19
N ARG A 81 -14.18 2.40 -6.22
CA ARG A 81 -15.55 2.75 -6.58
C ARG A 81 -16.53 1.99 -5.68
N PRO A 82 -17.07 2.63 -4.63
CA PRO A 82 -18.01 1.97 -3.71
C PRO A 82 -19.21 1.36 -4.44
N GLY A 83 -19.54 0.11 -4.09
CA GLY A 83 -20.67 -0.62 -4.67
C GLY A 83 -20.39 -1.24 -6.04
N MET A 84 -19.13 -1.28 -6.48
CA MET A 84 -18.74 -1.90 -7.73
C MET A 84 -18.80 -3.44 -7.66
N VAL A 85 -18.49 -4.01 -6.51
CA VAL A 85 -18.48 -5.46 -6.32
C VAL A 85 -19.86 -5.95 -5.89
N THR A 86 -20.41 -6.92 -6.64
CA THR A 86 -21.56 -7.69 -6.19
C THR A 86 -21.08 -8.82 -5.28
N TRP A 87 -20.93 -8.53 -3.98
CA TRP A 87 -20.38 -9.49 -2.99
C TRP A 87 -21.15 -10.82 -2.89
N LYS A 88 -22.42 -10.85 -3.30
CA LYS A 88 -23.21 -12.10 -3.39
C LYS A 88 -22.65 -13.09 -4.42
N ARG A 89 -21.89 -12.61 -5.41
CA ARG A 89 -21.18 -13.45 -6.41
C ARG A 89 -19.81 -13.92 -5.94
N VAL A 90 -19.29 -13.39 -4.83
CA VAL A 90 -17.92 -13.64 -4.36
C VAL A 90 -17.89 -14.77 -3.34
N VAL A 91 -17.11 -15.80 -3.63
CA VAL A 91 -16.84 -16.88 -2.66
C VAL A 91 -15.73 -16.42 -1.71
N ARG A 92 -16.01 -16.45 -0.40
CA ARG A 92 -15.04 -16.06 0.64
C ARG A 92 -14.60 -17.20 1.55
N GLN A 93 -15.35 -18.31 1.54
CA GLN A 93 -15.02 -19.54 2.25
C GLN A 93 -14.87 -20.64 1.21
N PHE A 94 -13.68 -21.24 1.15
CA PHE A 94 -13.33 -22.21 0.12
C PHE A 94 -13.35 -23.63 0.69
N HIS A 95 -14.17 -24.50 0.12
CA HIS A 95 -14.22 -25.91 0.49
C HIS A 95 -13.14 -26.71 -0.23
N LYS A 96 -12.52 -27.71 0.42
CA LYS A 96 -11.40 -28.49 -0.14
C LYS A 96 -11.65 -29.08 -1.53
N LEU A 97 -12.88 -29.54 -1.82
CA LEU A 97 -13.21 -30.21 -3.07
C LEU A 97 -13.51 -29.25 -4.24
N ARG A 98 -13.91 -28.00 -3.96
CA ARG A 98 -14.33 -27.02 -4.98
C ARG A 98 -13.49 -25.73 -4.99
N GLY A 99 -12.62 -25.56 -4.00
CA GLY A 99 -11.89 -24.32 -3.75
C GLY A 99 -11.13 -23.79 -4.95
N MET A 100 -10.48 -24.67 -5.73
CA MET A 100 -9.81 -24.27 -6.97
C MET A 100 -10.77 -23.61 -7.97
N MET A 101 -11.92 -24.25 -8.23
CA MET A 101 -12.89 -23.73 -9.19
C MET A 101 -13.50 -22.41 -8.70
N ASP A 102 -13.81 -22.32 -7.41
CA ASP A 102 -14.36 -21.10 -6.80
C ASP A 102 -13.38 -19.93 -6.85
N GLN A 103 -12.08 -20.18 -6.60
CA GLN A 103 -11.05 -19.14 -6.73
C GLN A 103 -10.85 -18.68 -8.17
N ILE A 104 -10.84 -19.60 -9.14
CA ILE A 104 -10.78 -19.26 -10.57
C ILE A 104 -12.03 -18.44 -10.98
N GLN A 105 -13.22 -18.81 -10.49
CA GLN A 105 -14.45 -18.05 -10.73
C GLN A 105 -14.38 -16.64 -10.15
N ASN A 106 -13.87 -16.49 -8.92
CA ASN A 106 -13.60 -15.18 -8.34
C ASN A 106 -12.63 -14.37 -9.23
N CYS A 107 -11.49 -14.94 -9.64
CA CYS A 107 -10.52 -14.23 -10.47
C CYS A 107 -11.09 -13.86 -11.86
N ASN A 108 -11.93 -14.70 -12.45
CA ASN A 108 -12.64 -14.36 -13.68
C ASN A 108 -13.57 -13.15 -13.48
N TYR A 109 -14.28 -13.10 -12.36
CA TYR A 109 -15.11 -11.96 -12.02
C TYR A 109 -14.28 -10.70 -11.73
N ALA A 110 -13.12 -10.83 -11.09
CA ALA A 110 -12.20 -9.71 -10.88
C ALA A 110 -11.70 -9.10 -12.22
N VAL A 111 -11.44 -9.94 -13.22
CA VAL A 111 -11.08 -9.48 -14.58
C VAL A 111 -12.28 -8.82 -15.29
N GLU A 112 -13.49 -9.38 -15.13
CA GLU A 112 -14.74 -8.78 -15.64
C GLU A 112 -14.93 -7.35 -15.11
N LEU A 113 -14.78 -7.16 -13.79
CA LEU A 113 -14.85 -5.85 -13.14
C LEU A 113 -13.79 -4.88 -13.69
N GLY A 114 -12.56 -5.34 -13.90
CA GLY A 114 -11.49 -4.50 -14.47
C GLY A 114 -11.84 -3.99 -15.85
N LYS A 115 -12.45 -4.84 -16.70
CA LYS A 115 -12.95 -4.43 -18.02
C LYS A 115 -14.05 -3.37 -17.92
N GLN A 116 -14.92 -3.44 -16.90
CA GLN A 116 -15.93 -2.40 -16.65
C GLN A 116 -15.32 -1.04 -16.26
N LEU A 117 -14.16 -1.02 -15.59
CA LEU A 117 -13.35 0.20 -15.37
C LEU A 117 -12.47 0.59 -16.56
N ARG A 118 -12.65 -0.06 -17.72
CA ARG A 118 -11.87 0.17 -18.95
C ARG A 118 -10.37 -0.11 -18.77
N PHE A 119 -10.01 -1.09 -17.94
CA PHE A 119 -8.64 -1.57 -17.87
C PHE A 119 -8.28 -2.30 -19.17
N SER A 120 -7.04 -2.11 -19.62
CA SER A 120 -6.46 -2.89 -20.71
C SER A 120 -6.06 -4.26 -20.17
N LEU A 121 -7.00 -5.21 -20.25
CA LEU A 121 -6.83 -6.60 -19.80
C LEU A 121 -6.90 -7.57 -20.99
N VAL A 122 -6.40 -7.13 -22.16
CA VAL A 122 -6.34 -7.97 -23.35
C VAL A 122 -5.41 -9.15 -23.08
N GLY A 123 -5.91 -10.37 -23.25
CA GLY A 123 -5.16 -11.60 -23.00
C GLY A 123 -5.03 -12.01 -21.53
N ILE A 124 -5.57 -11.23 -20.57
CA ILE A 124 -5.57 -11.61 -19.15
C ILE A 124 -6.87 -12.36 -18.82
N GLN A 125 -6.73 -13.54 -18.21
CA GLN A 125 -7.81 -14.39 -17.75
C GLN A 125 -7.75 -14.57 -16.23
N GLY A 126 -8.87 -14.98 -15.61
CA GLY A 126 -8.88 -15.23 -14.16
C GLY A 126 -7.92 -16.35 -13.74
N LYS A 127 -7.68 -17.32 -14.63
CA LYS A 127 -6.72 -18.41 -14.39
C LYS A 127 -5.30 -17.88 -14.19
N ASP A 128 -4.90 -16.84 -14.92
CA ASP A 128 -3.56 -16.24 -14.79
C ASP A 128 -3.34 -15.64 -13.40
N ILE A 129 -4.38 -15.00 -12.83
CA ILE A 129 -4.34 -14.45 -11.48
C ILE A 129 -4.35 -15.56 -10.43
N TYR A 130 -5.18 -16.59 -10.62
CA TYR A 130 -5.20 -17.76 -9.75
C TYR A 130 -3.86 -18.50 -9.74
N ASP A 131 -3.18 -18.61 -10.88
CA ASP A 131 -1.87 -19.25 -10.97
C ASP A 131 -0.72 -18.38 -10.42
N GLY A 132 -1.01 -17.13 -10.04
CA GLY A 132 0.01 -16.20 -9.59
C GLY A 132 0.98 -15.79 -10.70
N ASN A 133 0.53 -15.72 -11.96
CA ASN A 133 1.36 -15.25 -13.06
C ASN A 133 1.87 -13.83 -12.75
N GLN A 134 3.19 -13.68 -12.59
CA GLN A 134 3.75 -12.45 -12.03
C GLN A 134 3.44 -11.23 -12.90
N THR A 135 3.76 -11.30 -14.19
CA THR A 135 3.57 -10.19 -15.13
C THR A 135 2.09 -9.78 -15.23
N LEU A 136 1.19 -10.75 -15.34
CA LEU A 136 -0.23 -10.45 -15.53
C LEU A 136 -0.91 -9.98 -14.23
N THR A 137 -0.46 -10.50 -13.07
CA THR A 137 -0.89 -10.02 -11.76
C THR A 137 -0.43 -8.58 -11.53
N LEU A 138 0.85 -8.26 -11.79
CA LEU A 138 1.35 -6.89 -11.69
C LEU A 138 0.63 -5.95 -12.65
N ALA A 139 0.33 -6.37 -13.87
CA ALA A 139 -0.41 -5.55 -14.84
C ALA A 139 -1.82 -5.20 -14.35
N LEU A 140 -2.53 -6.12 -13.68
CA LEU A 140 -3.83 -5.83 -13.06
C LEU A 140 -3.69 -4.88 -11.87
N VAL A 141 -2.73 -5.17 -10.99
CA VAL A 141 -2.47 -4.39 -9.77
C VAL A 141 -2.08 -2.94 -10.09
N TRP A 142 -1.22 -2.74 -11.08
CA TRP A 142 -0.86 -1.42 -11.59
C TRP A 142 -2.10 -0.61 -12.02
N GLN A 143 -3.03 -1.24 -12.75
CA GLN A 143 -4.25 -0.56 -13.19
C GLN A 143 -5.20 -0.23 -12.05
N LEU A 144 -5.33 -1.12 -11.06
CA LEU A 144 -6.08 -0.84 -9.83
C LEU A 144 -5.48 0.36 -9.09
N MET A 145 -4.16 0.38 -8.90
CA MET A 145 -3.46 1.46 -8.23
C MET A 145 -3.58 2.79 -8.99
N ARG A 146 -3.48 2.74 -10.32
CA ARG A 146 -3.69 3.91 -11.19
C ARG A 146 -5.11 4.43 -11.07
N ALA A 147 -6.12 3.55 -11.10
CA ALA A 147 -7.52 3.93 -10.96
C ALA A 147 -7.81 4.55 -9.58
N TYR A 148 -7.23 3.99 -8.51
CA TYR A 148 -7.27 4.58 -7.18
C TYR A 148 -6.65 5.98 -7.15
N THR A 149 -5.46 6.14 -7.73
CA THR A 149 -4.78 7.45 -7.77
C THR A 149 -5.65 8.50 -8.46
N LEU A 150 -6.23 8.13 -9.61
CA LEU A 150 -7.15 9.01 -10.33
C LEU A 150 -8.42 9.32 -9.53
N SER A 151 -8.95 8.36 -8.75
CA SER A 151 -10.14 8.60 -7.92
C SER A 151 -9.83 9.51 -6.73
N VAL A 152 -8.65 9.40 -6.12
CA VAL A 152 -8.17 10.33 -5.08
C VAL A 152 -8.01 11.73 -5.65
N LEU A 153 -7.32 11.85 -6.80
CA LEU A 153 -7.14 13.13 -7.48
C LEU A 153 -8.48 13.77 -7.83
N ALA A 154 -9.44 12.99 -8.35
CA ALA A 154 -10.77 13.50 -8.64
C ALA A 154 -11.51 14.05 -7.40
N LYS A 155 -11.29 13.46 -6.22
CA LYS A 155 -11.87 13.95 -4.95
C LYS A 155 -11.22 15.24 -4.44
N CYS A 156 -9.99 15.53 -4.87
CA CYS A 156 -9.30 16.77 -4.50
C CYS A 156 -9.83 18.00 -5.27
N ILE A 157 -10.71 17.81 -6.25
CA ILE A 157 -11.30 18.89 -7.05
C ILE A 157 -12.55 19.44 -6.35
N GLN A 158 -12.59 20.75 -6.07
CA GLN A 158 -13.83 21.45 -5.65
C GLN A 158 -14.73 21.86 -6.83
N SER A 159 -14.16 21.93 -8.04
CA SER A 159 -14.82 22.44 -9.27
C SER A 159 -14.84 21.36 -10.36
N GLY A 160 -15.97 20.65 -10.48
CA GLY A 160 -16.12 19.34 -11.13
C GLY A 160 -15.79 19.15 -12.62
N ASP A 161 -14.86 19.90 -13.22
CA ASP A 161 -14.61 19.83 -14.68
C ASP A 161 -13.26 19.25 -15.12
N SER A 162 -12.28 19.01 -14.24
CA SER A 162 -11.02 18.33 -14.63
C SER A 162 -10.19 17.82 -13.45
N LEU A 163 -9.47 16.70 -13.63
CA LEU A 163 -8.43 16.21 -12.69
C LEU A 163 -7.55 17.39 -12.21
N PRO A 164 -7.19 17.49 -10.91
CA PRO A 164 -6.33 18.56 -10.43
C PRO A 164 -5.07 18.55 -11.27
N ALA A 165 -4.76 19.70 -11.86
CA ALA A 165 -3.45 19.87 -12.48
C ALA A 165 -2.42 19.79 -11.35
N ASP A 166 -1.21 19.30 -11.64
CA ASP A 166 -0.10 19.28 -10.68
C ASP A 166 0.07 20.64 -9.96
N LYS A 167 -0.24 21.73 -10.66
CA LYS A 167 -0.20 23.11 -10.16
C LYS A 167 -1.20 23.37 -9.03
N ASP A 168 -2.39 22.78 -9.07
CA ASP A 168 -3.44 23.02 -8.08
C ASP A 168 -3.05 22.40 -6.73
N ILE A 169 -2.48 21.20 -6.76
CA ILE A 169 -1.96 20.53 -5.56
C ILE A 169 -0.77 21.30 -5.01
N VAL A 170 0.17 21.75 -5.86
CA VAL A 170 1.30 22.57 -5.42
C VAL A 170 0.84 23.88 -4.78
N ALA A 171 -0.15 24.55 -5.38
CA ALA A 171 -0.74 25.77 -4.83
C ALA A 171 -1.36 25.51 -3.44
N TRP A 172 -2.16 24.46 -3.32
CA TRP A 172 -2.75 24.05 -2.04
C TRP A 172 -1.69 23.74 -0.97
N VAL A 173 -0.62 23.00 -1.33
CA VAL A 173 0.49 22.69 -0.40
C VAL A 173 1.08 23.98 0.15
N ASN A 174 1.42 24.93 -0.72
CA ASN A 174 2.05 26.18 -0.33
C ASN A 174 1.11 27.09 0.48
N GLU A 175 -0.18 27.14 0.13
CA GLU A 175 -1.19 27.88 0.88
C GLU A 175 -1.38 27.30 2.29
N LYS A 176 -1.46 25.98 2.42
CA LYS A 176 -1.60 25.29 3.71
C LYS A 176 -0.39 25.51 4.61
N LEU A 177 0.82 25.42 4.06
CA LEU A 177 2.06 25.70 4.78
C LEU A 177 2.11 27.15 5.27
N THR A 178 1.83 28.10 4.37
CA THR A 178 1.89 29.55 4.67
C THR A 178 0.86 29.94 5.74
N SER A 179 -0.40 29.52 5.58
CA SER A 179 -1.48 29.79 6.55
C SER A 179 -1.23 29.17 7.93
N SER A 180 -0.39 28.14 8.01
CA SER A 180 0.03 27.49 9.25
C SER A 180 1.35 28.03 9.81
N GLY A 181 1.88 29.12 9.24
CA GLY A 181 3.12 29.76 9.70
C GLY A 181 4.40 28.96 9.40
N LYS A 182 4.35 28.00 8.47
CA LYS A 182 5.53 27.24 8.02
C LYS A 182 6.27 28.03 6.95
N SER A 183 7.60 27.96 6.97
CA SER A 183 8.47 28.65 6.00
C SER A 183 8.84 27.79 4.79
N SER A 184 8.56 26.49 4.83
CA SER A 184 8.80 25.58 3.71
C SER A 184 7.78 25.78 2.59
N SER A 185 8.21 25.52 1.35
CA SER A 185 7.38 25.58 0.15
C SER A 185 7.99 24.68 -0.93
N ILE A 186 7.20 24.36 -1.97
CA ILE A 186 7.65 23.62 -3.16
C ILE A 186 7.26 24.37 -4.43
N LYS A 187 8.12 24.31 -5.45
CA LYS A 187 7.83 24.88 -6.79
C LYS A 187 7.15 23.88 -7.72
N SER A 188 7.42 22.59 -7.53
CA SER A 188 6.87 21.48 -8.30
C SER A 188 7.11 20.16 -7.57
N PHE A 189 6.56 19.05 -8.08
CA PHE A 189 6.89 17.71 -7.56
C PHE A 189 8.30 17.21 -7.92
N GLN A 190 9.10 18.03 -8.61
CA GLN A 190 10.52 17.79 -8.90
C GLN A 190 11.43 18.67 -8.01
N ASP A 191 10.87 19.44 -7.08
CA ASP A 191 11.64 20.37 -6.27
C ASP A 191 12.64 19.62 -5.36
N PRO A 192 13.96 19.89 -5.46
CA PRO A 192 14.97 19.22 -4.64
C PRO A 192 14.77 19.39 -3.13
N ALA A 193 14.06 20.44 -2.68
CA ALA A 193 13.74 20.65 -1.27
C ALA A 193 12.96 19.47 -0.67
N ILE A 194 12.19 18.76 -1.49
CA ILE A 194 11.39 17.58 -1.10
C ILE A 194 12.30 16.45 -0.61
N SER A 195 13.52 16.32 -1.16
CA SER A 195 14.47 15.26 -0.78
C SER A 195 14.83 15.26 0.71
N THR A 196 14.68 16.41 1.39
CA THR A 196 14.95 16.53 2.82
C THR A 196 13.89 15.88 3.71
N GLY A 197 12.70 15.58 3.16
CA GLY A 197 11.52 15.11 3.90
C GLY A 197 10.86 16.16 4.80
N LYS A 198 11.51 17.32 5.01
CA LYS A 198 11.05 18.35 5.95
C LYS A 198 9.75 19.01 5.52
N VAL A 199 9.62 19.34 4.23
CA VAL A 199 8.37 19.94 3.72
C VAL A 199 7.16 19.01 3.85
N VAL A 200 7.39 17.69 3.76
CA VAL A 200 6.33 16.68 3.97
C VAL A 200 5.94 16.64 5.46
N LEU A 201 6.92 16.69 6.36
CA LEU A 201 6.69 16.75 7.81
C LEU A 201 5.98 18.04 8.23
N ASP A 202 6.41 19.19 7.71
CA ASP A 202 5.78 20.48 7.97
C ASP A 202 4.33 20.50 7.52
N LEU A 203 4.04 19.93 6.35
CA LEU A 203 2.68 19.82 5.83
C LEU A 203 1.82 18.89 6.69
N ILE A 204 2.36 17.76 7.16
CA ILE A 204 1.64 16.87 8.08
C ILE A 204 1.30 17.60 9.38
N ASP A 205 2.24 18.35 9.95
CA ASP A 205 2.01 19.13 11.16
C ASP A 205 1.01 20.28 10.93
N ALA A 206 1.01 20.88 9.73
CA ALA A 206 0.01 21.87 9.32
C ALA A 206 -1.40 21.27 9.18
N ILE A 207 -1.53 20.03 8.72
CA ILE A 207 -2.82 19.32 8.61
C ILE A 207 -3.31 18.89 10.00
N LYS A 208 -2.43 18.35 10.83
CA LYS A 208 -2.77 17.91 12.18
C LYS A 208 -1.63 18.25 13.15
N PRO A 209 -1.76 19.37 13.89
CA PRO A 209 -0.75 19.80 14.85
C PRO A 209 -0.45 18.74 15.93
N ASN A 210 0.76 18.76 16.46
CA ASN A 210 1.25 17.87 17.53
C ASN A 210 1.42 16.39 17.13
N VAL A 211 1.43 16.08 15.83
CA VAL A 211 1.73 14.72 15.35
C VAL A 211 3.22 14.53 15.11
N VAL A 212 3.92 15.60 14.70
CA VAL A 212 5.35 15.59 14.40
C VAL A 212 6.12 16.08 15.61
N ASP A 213 6.95 15.21 16.16
CA ASP A 213 7.95 15.54 17.16
C ASP A 213 9.19 16.11 16.47
N GLN A 214 9.40 17.41 16.65
CA GLN A 214 10.50 18.15 16.02
C GLN A 214 11.88 17.66 16.49
N SER A 215 11.99 16.99 17.65
CA SER A 215 13.25 16.41 18.13
C SER A 215 13.73 15.22 17.27
N LEU A 216 12.81 14.57 16.56
CA LEU A 216 13.11 13.45 15.68
C LEU A 216 13.49 13.89 14.26
N VAL A 217 13.21 15.15 13.90
CA VAL A 217 13.49 15.71 12.57
C VAL A 217 14.97 16.05 12.45
N LYS A 218 15.64 15.51 11.43
CA LYS A 218 17.06 15.73 11.14
C LYS A 218 17.27 16.85 10.13
N GLY A 219 18.52 17.33 10.04
CA GLY A 219 18.90 18.47 9.17
C GLY A 219 18.56 18.24 7.70
N GLY A 220 18.76 17.01 7.22
CA GLY A 220 18.51 16.62 5.83
C GLY A 220 19.70 16.92 4.92
N ALA A 221 20.90 17.06 5.49
CA ALA A 221 22.13 17.33 4.76
C ALA A 221 22.71 16.04 4.16
N THR A 222 22.69 14.94 4.92
CA THR A 222 23.18 13.63 4.46
C THR A 222 22.04 12.74 3.97
N ASN A 223 22.38 11.71 3.20
CA ASN A 223 21.39 10.77 2.68
C ASN A 223 20.68 9.99 3.82
N GLU A 224 21.41 9.68 4.89
CA GLU A 224 20.89 8.99 6.07
C GLU A 224 19.86 9.85 6.81
N GLU A 225 20.13 11.15 6.95
CA GLU A 225 19.18 12.09 7.55
C GLU A 225 17.91 12.25 6.70
N LYS A 226 18.08 12.40 5.38
CA LYS A 226 16.97 12.46 4.41
C LYS A 226 16.10 11.21 4.50
N MET A 227 16.73 10.04 4.53
CA MET A 227 16.07 8.74 4.65
C MET A 227 15.32 8.61 5.98
N SER A 228 15.93 9.04 7.09
CA SER A 228 15.29 9.07 8.41
C SER A 228 14.05 9.96 8.41
N ASN A 229 14.17 11.18 7.88
CA ASN A 229 13.05 12.12 7.75
C ASN A 229 11.93 11.57 6.87
N ALA A 230 12.25 10.96 5.72
CA ALA A 230 11.26 10.38 4.82
C ALA A 230 10.48 9.21 5.46
N LYS A 231 11.18 8.30 6.16
CA LYS A 231 10.55 7.23 6.95
C LYS A 231 9.61 7.79 8.01
N TYR A 232 10.05 8.84 8.70
CA TYR A 232 9.27 9.48 9.73
C TYR A 232 8.03 10.18 9.15
N ALA A 233 8.18 10.90 8.03
CA ALA A 233 7.08 11.55 7.32
C ALA A 233 5.99 10.55 6.90
N ILE A 234 6.38 9.41 6.30
CA ILE A 234 5.43 8.37 5.92
C ILE A 234 4.68 7.82 7.15
N THR A 235 5.41 7.60 8.25
CA THR A 235 4.83 7.10 9.51
C THR A 235 3.82 8.09 10.07
N CYS A 236 4.17 9.37 10.17
CA CYS A 236 3.28 10.42 10.66
C CYS A 236 2.07 10.64 9.73
N GLY A 237 2.28 10.66 8.41
CA GLY A 237 1.20 10.77 7.44
C GLY A 237 0.19 9.64 7.56
N ARG A 238 0.65 8.40 7.70
CA ARG A 238 -0.24 7.24 7.95
C ARG A 238 -0.95 7.34 9.29
N LYS A 239 -0.26 7.80 10.34
CA LYS A 239 -0.84 8.00 11.68
C LYS A 239 -1.99 9.02 11.66
N ILE A 240 -1.96 10.02 10.78
CA ILE A 240 -3.08 10.94 10.61
C ILE A 240 -4.20 10.38 9.73
N GLY A 241 -4.02 9.22 9.10
CA GLY A 241 -4.99 8.57 8.22
C GLY A 241 -4.75 8.79 6.73
N ALA A 242 -3.64 9.44 6.34
CA ALA A 242 -3.29 9.58 4.94
C ALA A 242 -2.81 8.23 4.37
N LYS A 243 -3.35 7.87 3.21
CA LYS A 243 -3.15 6.56 2.57
C LYS A 243 -1.86 6.49 1.75
N ILE A 244 -0.76 6.93 2.35
CA ILE A 244 0.56 7.05 1.71
C ILE A 244 1.17 5.67 1.50
N TYR A 245 1.50 5.34 0.26
CA TYR A 245 2.14 4.07 -0.13
C TYR A 245 3.53 4.23 -0.73
N ALA A 246 3.98 5.47 -0.95
CA ALA A 246 5.34 5.76 -1.39
C ALA A 246 6.37 5.20 -0.41
N LEU A 247 7.52 4.82 -0.97
CA LEU A 247 8.68 4.40 -0.21
C LEU A 247 9.49 5.63 0.23
N PRO A 248 10.24 5.55 1.34
CA PRO A 248 11.15 6.63 1.74
C PRO A 248 12.11 7.05 0.62
N GLU A 249 12.62 6.08 -0.14
CA GLU A 249 13.51 6.28 -1.28
C GLU A 249 12.84 7.13 -2.38
N ASP A 250 11.52 7.03 -2.56
CA ASP A 250 10.78 7.83 -3.56
C ASP A 250 10.77 9.32 -3.22
N ILE A 251 10.75 9.65 -1.92
CA ILE A 251 10.80 11.03 -1.43
C ILE A 251 12.22 11.57 -1.55
N VAL A 252 13.21 10.80 -1.09
CA VAL A 252 14.62 11.21 -1.10
C VAL A 252 15.14 11.40 -2.53
N GLU A 253 14.77 10.51 -3.46
CA GLU A 253 15.12 10.61 -4.88
C GLU A 253 14.20 11.56 -5.67
N VAL A 254 13.18 12.13 -5.04
CA VAL A 254 12.20 13.05 -5.65
C VAL A 254 11.55 12.44 -6.90
N LYS A 255 11.03 11.22 -6.80
CA LYS A 255 10.32 10.55 -7.91
C LYS A 255 8.98 11.24 -8.16
N PRO A 256 8.79 12.00 -9.27
CA PRO A 256 7.71 12.99 -9.33
C PRO A 256 6.31 12.40 -9.20
N LYS A 257 6.08 11.23 -9.82
CA LYS A 257 4.78 10.52 -9.73
C LYS A 257 4.48 10.06 -8.31
N MET A 258 5.48 9.54 -7.59
CA MET A 258 5.30 9.08 -6.21
C MET A 258 5.14 10.27 -5.25
N VAL A 259 5.95 11.31 -5.43
CA VAL A 259 5.85 12.56 -4.67
C VAL A 259 4.48 13.21 -4.82
N LEU A 260 3.96 13.32 -6.04
CA LEU A 260 2.60 13.80 -6.31
C LEU A 260 1.58 13.03 -5.47
N THR A 261 1.69 11.70 -5.42
CA THR A 261 0.72 10.86 -4.69
C THR A 261 0.81 11.05 -3.17
N VAL A 262 2.00 11.36 -2.63
CA VAL A 262 2.16 11.71 -1.21
C VAL A 262 1.36 12.96 -0.88
N PHE A 263 1.55 14.04 -1.66
CA PHE A 263 0.83 15.30 -1.44
C PHE A 263 -0.67 15.17 -1.70
N ALA A 264 -1.07 14.44 -2.74
CA ALA A 264 -2.49 14.17 -3.01
C ALA A 264 -3.16 13.40 -1.88
N CYS A 265 -2.49 12.39 -1.29
CA CYS A 265 -3.02 11.65 -0.14
C CYS A 265 -3.17 12.53 1.11
N LEU A 266 -2.23 13.45 1.32
CA LEU A 266 -2.29 14.43 2.42
C LEU A 266 -3.41 15.45 2.21
N MET A 267 -3.58 15.95 0.99
CA MET A 267 -4.67 16.85 0.60
C MET A 267 -6.04 16.19 0.79
N ALA A 268 -6.20 14.97 0.28
CA ALA A 268 -7.44 14.20 0.46
C ALA A 268 -7.76 13.99 1.94
N ARG A 269 -6.74 13.76 2.77
CA ARG A 269 -6.93 13.64 4.23
C ARG A 269 -7.33 14.96 4.88
N ASP A 270 -6.81 16.09 4.43
CA ASP A 270 -7.20 17.41 4.98
C ASP A 270 -8.68 17.72 4.69
N TYR A 271 -9.14 17.45 3.46
CA TYR A 271 -10.52 17.72 3.05
C TYR A 271 -11.54 16.69 3.57
N LEU A 272 -11.13 15.44 3.78
CA LEU A 272 -12.00 14.36 4.24
C LEU A 272 -11.49 13.79 5.56
N PRO A 273 -11.67 14.50 6.70
CA PRO A 273 -11.14 14.06 7.98
C PRO A 273 -11.74 12.74 8.48
N ASP A 274 -12.94 12.40 8.00
CA ASP A 274 -13.71 11.21 8.35
C ASP A 274 -13.85 10.23 7.17
N MET A 275 -12.77 9.96 6.42
CA MET A 275 -12.71 8.69 5.69
C MET A 275 -12.75 7.56 6.71
N LYS A 276 -13.95 7.19 7.16
CA LYS A 276 -14.21 5.97 7.92
C LYS A 276 -13.46 4.87 7.19
N GLU A 277 -12.63 4.16 7.94
CA GLU A 277 -12.17 2.82 7.56
C GLU A 277 -13.37 2.14 6.91
N ALA A 278 -13.25 1.77 5.64
CA ALA A 278 -14.30 1.02 4.96
C ALA A 278 -14.67 -0.10 5.92
N SER A 279 -15.87 -0.02 6.49
CA SER A 279 -16.29 -0.89 7.57
C SER A 279 -16.02 -2.30 7.10
N ALA A 280 -15.16 -3.02 7.83
CA ALA A 280 -14.84 -4.41 7.56
C ALA A 280 -16.13 -5.16 7.18
N PRO A 281 -16.11 -6.03 6.15
CA PRO A 281 -17.31 -6.72 5.72
C PRO A 281 -17.92 -7.42 6.93
N VAL A 282 -19.17 -7.06 7.21
CA VAL A 282 -20.04 -7.53 8.29
C VAL A 282 -19.60 -8.90 8.79
N GLY A 283 -19.18 -8.95 10.06
CA GLY A 283 -18.81 -10.19 10.74
C GLY A 283 -19.91 -11.26 10.62
N PRO A 284 -19.59 -12.53 10.91
CA PRO A 284 -20.49 -13.64 10.60
C PRO A 284 -21.85 -13.41 11.25
N MET A 285 -22.89 -13.31 10.42
CA MET A 285 -24.28 -13.38 10.90
C MET A 285 -24.46 -14.74 11.53
N ILE A 286 -24.46 -14.77 12.87
CA ILE A 286 -24.89 -15.92 13.64
C ILE A 286 -26.39 -16.05 13.36
N ASN A 287 -26.77 -17.04 12.54
CA ASN A 287 -28.16 -17.44 12.42
C ASN A 287 -28.62 -17.94 13.79
N HIS A 288 -29.38 -17.11 14.51
CA HIS A 288 -30.26 -17.60 15.54
C HIS A 288 -31.39 -18.37 14.85
N ASN A 289 -31.21 -19.69 14.75
CA ASN A 289 -32.33 -20.59 14.59
C ASN A 289 -33.15 -20.53 15.88
N GLY A 290 -34.26 -19.78 15.83
CA GLY A 290 -35.28 -19.75 16.86
C GLY A 290 -36.61 -20.20 16.26
N HIS A 291 -37.03 -21.40 16.67
CA HIS A 291 -38.32 -22.07 16.51
C HIS A 291 -38.65 -22.71 15.15
#